data_AF-A0A2T4J4D7-F1
#
_entry.id   AF-A0A2T4J4D7-F1
#
_cell.length_a   1.000
_cell.length_b   1.000
_cell.length_c   1.000
_cell.angle_alpha   90.00
_cell.angle_beta   90.00
_cell.angle_gamma   90.00
#
_symmetry.space_group_name_H-M   'P 1'
#
loop_
_entity.id
_entity.type
_entity.pdbx_description
1 polymer ?
#
loop_
_entity_poly.entity_id
_entity_poly.type
_entity_poly.pdbx_seq_one_letter_code
_entity_poly.pdbx_strand_id
1 'polypeptide(L)'
;PPRAEPAPPPRPAAAERPAAAAPVSNVTPLPLRKAIVPAGQPLPPQPSLNEISPEALASVREVEKRAKKLTLMELTERTCKWPIGDPATEDFWFCGLPSLPGKPYCEAHVGVAFQPMSARRDRRR
;
A
#
# COMPACT_ATOMS: atom_id res chain seq x y z
N PRO A 1 -21.38 33.88 -69.54
CA PRO A 1 -20.88 32.62 -68.96
C PRO A 1 -20.03 31.85 -69.97
N PRO A 2 -18.75 31.59 -69.66
CA PRO A 2 -18.40 30.41 -68.87
C PRO A 2 -17.35 30.68 -67.78
N ARG A 3 -17.24 29.66 -66.94
CA ARG A 3 -16.60 29.57 -65.64
C ARG A 3 -15.08 29.36 -65.79
N ALA A 4 -14.29 30.06 -65.01
CA ALA A 4 -12.89 29.72 -64.72
C ALA A 4 -12.74 29.54 -63.21
N GLU A 5 -12.38 28.33 -62.83
CA GLU A 5 -12.25 27.80 -61.48
C GLU A 5 -10.94 28.29 -60.84
N PRO A 6 -10.91 28.67 -59.54
CA PRO A 6 -9.67 29.10 -58.89
C PRO A 6 -8.78 27.90 -58.53
N ALA A 7 -7.48 28.06 -58.81
CA ALA A 7 -6.42 27.09 -58.54
C ALA A 7 -6.26 26.77 -57.03
N PRO A 8 -5.87 25.54 -56.66
CA PRO A 8 -5.78 25.12 -55.28
C PRO A 8 -4.57 25.76 -54.55
N PRO A 9 -4.70 26.07 -53.25
CA PRO A 9 -3.58 26.57 -52.46
C PRO A 9 -2.50 25.49 -52.24
N PRO A 10 -1.23 25.90 -52.06
CA PRO A 10 -0.11 24.98 -51.85
C PRO A 10 -0.25 24.24 -50.51
N ARG A 11 0.03 22.94 -50.54
CA ARG A 11 0.12 22.07 -49.35
C ARG A 11 1.32 22.51 -48.49
N PRO A 12 1.17 22.72 -47.17
CA PRO A 12 2.33 22.83 -46.31
C PRO A 12 3.02 21.46 -46.22
N ALA A 13 4.28 21.45 -46.65
CA ALA A 13 5.25 20.41 -46.38
C ALA A 13 5.70 20.46 -44.91
N ALA A 14 6.33 19.36 -44.49
CA ALA A 14 7.13 19.20 -43.28
C ALA A 14 6.34 19.10 -41.96
N ALA A 15 6.07 17.85 -41.59
CA ALA A 15 5.89 17.44 -40.21
C ALA A 15 7.11 17.86 -39.38
N GLU A 16 6.96 18.90 -38.57
CA GLU A 16 7.80 19.13 -37.41
C GLU A 16 7.48 18.05 -36.37
N ARG A 17 8.43 17.14 -36.19
CA ARG A 17 8.44 16.21 -35.06
C ARG A 17 8.50 17.05 -33.78
N PRO A 18 7.60 16.88 -32.82
CA PRO A 18 7.85 17.40 -31.49
C PRO A 18 9.11 16.71 -30.98
N ALA A 19 10.16 17.51 -30.75
CA ALA A 19 11.37 17.07 -30.07
C ALA A 19 10.95 16.37 -28.77
N ALA A 20 11.37 15.11 -28.64
CA ALA A 20 11.15 14.32 -27.44
C ALA A 20 11.66 15.10 -26.23
N ALA A 21 10.73 15.58 -25.41
CA ALA A 21 11.05 16.07 -24.08
C ALA A 21 11.61 14.88 -23.29
N ALA A 22 12.94 14.85 -23.12
CA ALA A 22 13.57 13.91 -22.22
C ALA A 22 12.98 14.10 -20.81
N PRO A 23 12.50 13.04 -20.13
CA PRO A 23 12.12 13.18 -18.74
C PRO A 23 13.41 13.42 -17.95
N VAL A 24 13.59 14.65 -17.46
CA VAL A 24 14.58 14.94 -16.42
C VAL A 24 14.17 14.12 -15.19
N SER A 25 14.87 13.00 -15.01
CA SER A 25 14.72 12.15 -13.83
C SER A 25 15.24 12.92 -12.63
N ASN A 26 14.35 13.56 -11.89
CA ASN A 26 14.64 14.02 -10.53
C ASN A 26 14.66 12.81 -9.59
N VAL A 27 15.64 11.93 -9.78
CA VAL A 27 15.96 10.88 -8.81
C VAL A 27 16.92 11.52 -7.83
N THR A 28 16.37 12.15 -6.78
CA THR A 28 17.14 12.39 -5.57
C THR A 28 17.67 11.02 -5.10
N PRO A 29 18.98 10.84 -4.86
CA PRO A 29 19.48 9.59 -4.35
C PRO A 29 18.84 9.33 -2.98
N LEU A 30 17.95 8.34 -2.93
CA LEU A 30 17.46 7.77 -1.68
C LEU A 30 18.70 7.31 -0.88
N PRO A 31 18.83 7.67 0.40
CA PRO A 31 20.00 7.30 1.19
C PRO A 31 20.16 5.78 1.15
N LEU A 32 21.35 5.35 0.73
CA LEU A 32 21.75 3.95 0.62
C LEU A 32 21.52 3.25 1.97
N ARG A 33 20.50 2.38 1.98
CA ARG A 33 20.22 1.23 2.85
C ARG A 33 21.02 1.18 4.16
N LYS A 34 20.30 1.25 5.29
CA LYS A 34 20.85 1.07 6.65
C LYS A 34 21.78 -0.15 6.69
N ALA A 35 22.89 0.01 7.40
CA ALA A 35 23.92 -1.00 7.60
C ALA A 35 23.32 -2.39 7.85
N ILE A 36 23.83 -3.37 7.09
CA ILE A 36 23.65 -4.79 7.38
C ILE A 36 24.18 -4.99 8.81
N VAL A 37 23.29 -5.32 9.73
CA VAL A 37 23.63 -5.59 11.13
C VAL A 37 24.73 -6.67 11.12
N PRO A 38 25.93 -6.43 11.68
CA PRO A 38 26.95 -7.46 11.75
C PRO A 38 26.40 -8.63 12.57
N ALA A 39 26.56 -9.85 12.06
CA ALA A 39 26.09 -11.06 12.71
C ALA A 39 26.66 -11.13 14.15
N GLY A 40 25.77 -11.09 15.15
CA GLY A 40 26.13 -11.01 16.57
C GLY A 40 25.43 -9.89 17.33
N GLN A 41 24.81 -8.93 16.66
CA GLN A 41 23.96 -7.93 17.31
C GLN A 41 22.57 -8.55 17.61
N PRO A 42 22.07 -8.53 18.87
CA PRO A 42 20.76 -9.05 19.19
C PRO A 42 19.73 -8.34 18.31
N LEU A 43 18.90 -9.14 17.62
CA LEU A 43 17.82 -8.63 16.78
C LEU A 43 17.04 -7.61 17.61
N PRO A 44 16.69 -6.42 17.06
CA PRO A 44 15.79 -5.52 17.76
C PRO A 44 14.58 -6.34 18.23
N PRO A 45 14.13 -6.15 19.50
CA PRO A 45 13.10 -7.00 20.08
C PRO A 45 11.89 -7.03 19.15
N GLN A 46 11.68 -8.18 18.52
CA GLN A 46 10.46 -8.46 17.78
C GLN A 46 9.32 -8.32 18.80
N PRO A 47 8.27 -7.54 18.52
CA PRO A 47 7.14 -7.46 19.42
C PRO A 47 6.61 -8.89 19.59
N SER A 48 6.69 -9.43 20.80
CA SER A 48 6.15 -10.75 21.06
C SER A 48 4.62 -10.66 21.01
N LEU A 49 3.94 -11.71 20.55
CA LEU A 49 2.46 -11.75 20.49
C LEU A 49 1.79 -11.47 21.87
N ASN A 50 2.54 -11.59 22.96
CA ASN A 50 2.10 -11.25 24.32
C ASN A 50 2.10 -9.74 24.64
N GLU A 51 2.53 -8.87 23.71
CA GLU A 51 2.55 -7.41 23.92
C GLU A 51 1.32 -6.71 23.31
N ILE A 52 0.34 -7.46 22.81
CA ILE A 52 -0.92 -6.88 22.32
C ILE A 52 -1.85 -6.60 23.50
N SER A 53 -2.42 -5.38 23.57
CA SER A 53 -3.41 -5.06 24.62
C SER A 53 -4.62 -5.99 24.49
N PRO A 54 -5.16 -6.54 25.60
CA PRO A 54 -6.35 -7.40 25.53
C PRO A 54 -7.55 -6.69 24.90
N GLU A 55 -7.63 -5.37 25.03
CA GLU A 55 -8.66 -4.54 24.39
C GLU A 55 -8.54 -4.53 22.86
N ALA A 56 -7.31 -4.47 22.34
CA ALA A 56 -7.05 -4.53 20.90
C ALA A 56 -7.41 -5.92 20.32
N LEU A 57 -7.19 -6.99 21.10
CA LEU A 57 -7.61 -8.34 20.70
C LEU A 57 -9.13 -8.50 20.73
N ALA A 58 -9.81 -7.92 21.72
CA ALA A 58 -11.27 -7.94 21.80
C ALA A 58 -11.90 -7.22 20.60
N SER A 59 -11.39 -6.05 20.23
CA SER A 59 -11.88 -5.30 19.06
C SER A 59 -11.63 -6.02 17.73
N VAL A 60 -10.49 -6.71 17.57
CA VAL A 60 -10.25 -7.57 16.40
C VAL A 60 -11.25 -8.72 16.33
N ARG A 61 -11.53 -9.42 17.44
CA ARG A 61 -12.53 -10.50 17.48
C ARG A 61 -13.94 -10.04 17.10
N GLU A 62 -14.32 -8.82 17.50
CA GLU A 62 -15.61 -8.24 17.08
C GLU A 62 -15.62 -7.89 15.58
N VAL A 63 -14.49 -7.40 15.05
CA VAL A 63 -14.33 -7.12 13.63
C VAL A 63 -14.37 -8.40 12.79
N GLU A 64 -13.75 -9.49 13.24
CA GLU A 64 -13.78 -10.79 12.55
C GLU A 64 -15.20 -11.31 12.31
N LYS A 65 -16.12 -11.08 13.26
CA LYS A 65 -17.54 -11.45 13.12
C LYS A 65 -18.28 -10.65 12.04
N ARG A 66 -17.83 -9.43 11.74
CA ARG A 66 -18.46 -8.51 10.77
C ARG A 66 -17.65 -8.38 9.49
N ALA A 67 -16.57 -9.13 9.38
CA ALA A 67 -15.68 -9.06 8.24
C ALA A 67 -16.33 -9.60 6.97
N LYS A 68 -15.89 -9.09 5.82
CA LYS A 68 -16.42 -9.46 4.51
C LYS A 68 -15.80 -10.73 3.92
N LYS A 69 -14.77 -11.28 4.57
CA LYS A 69 -14.08 -12.51 4.16
C LYS A 69 -13.64 -12.50 2.70
N LEU A 70 -12.87 -11.50 2.31
CA LEU A 70 -12.42 -11.33 0.93
C LEU A 70 -11.25 -12.27 0.62
N THR A 71 -11.19 -12.75 -0.60
CA THR A 71 -10.02 -13.45 -1.14
C THR A 71 -8.98 -12.45 -1.67
N LEU A 72 -7.80 -12.94 -2.06
CA LEU A 72 -6.72 -12.10 -2.60
C LEU A 72 -7.16 -11.30 -3.84
N MET A 73 -8.01 -11.90 -4.69
CA MET A 73 -8.45 -11.27 -5.95
C MET A 73 -9.47 -10.14 -5.73
N GLU A 74 -10.18 -10.16 -4.61
CA GLU A 74 -11.23 -9.18 -4.29
C GLU A 74 -10.68 -7.98 -3.49
N LEU A 75 -9.39 -8.01 -3.16
CA LEU A 75 -8.73 -7.03 -2.32
C LEU A 75 -8.44 -5.74 -3.10
N THR A 76 -8.99 -4.63 -2.63
CA THR A 76 -8.71 -3.29 -3.18
C THR A 76 -7.81 -2.49 -2.23
N GLU A 77 -7.32 -1.34 -2.68
CA GLU A 77 -6.59 -0.37 -1.85
C GLU A 77 -7.43 0.20 -0.69
N ARG A 78 -8.76 0.17 -0.83
CA ARG A 78 -9.73 0.68 0.16
C ARG A 78 -10.29 -0.37 1.11
N THR A 79 -9.81 -1.60 1.01
CA THR A 79 -10.25 -2.72 1.86
C THR A 79 -9.14 -3.16 2.80
N CYS A 80 -9.53 -3.54 4.01
CA CYS A 80 -8.64 -4.03 5.05
C CYS A 80 -8.01 -5.35 4.61
N LYS A 81 -6.68 -5.33 4.50
CA LYS A 81 -5.87 -6.45 4.00
C LYS A 81 -5.39 -7.40 5.10
N TRP A 82 -6.05 -7.42 6.25
CA TRP A 82 -5.61 -8.23 7.39
C TRP A 82 -5.88 -9.71 7.13
N PRO A 83 -4.84 -10.58 7.13
CA PRO A 83 -5.00 -12.00 6.87
C PRO A 83 -5.58 -12.72 8.08
N ILE A 84 -6.52 -13.63 7.85
CA ILE A 84 -7.18 -14.46 8.86
C ILE A 84 -7.17 -15.90 8.36
N GLY A 85 -6.79 -16.82 9.25
CA GLY A 85 -6.57 -18.23 8.90
C GLY A 85 -5.13 -18.52 8.44
N ASP A 86 -4.91 -19.74 7.98
CA ASP A 86 -3.62 -20.22 7.48
C ASP A 86 -3.62 -20.22 5.94
N PRO A 87 -2.67 -19.55 5.27
CA PRO A 87 -2.56 -19.55 3.81
C PRO A 87 -2.50 -20.94 3.15
N ALA A 88 -2.16 -22.00 3.89
CA ALA A 88 -2.16 -23.38 3.40
C ALA A 88 -3.54 -24.06 3.45
N THR A 89 -4.57 -23.38 3.99
CA THR A 89 -5.93 -23.89 4.15
C THR A 89 -6.92 -23.13 3.27
N GLU A 90 -8.07 -23.76 2.99
CA GLU A 90 -9.17 -23.13 2.25
C GLU A 90 -9.89 -22.05 3.07
N ASP A 91 -9.66 -22.01 4.39
CA ASP A 91 -10.22 -21.02 5.32
C ASP A 91 -9.39 -19.72 5.39
N PHE A 92 -8.50 -19.48 4.44
CA PHE A 92 -7.72 -18.25 4.37
C PHE A 92 -8.49 -17.11 3.71
N TRP A 93 -8.64 -15.99 4.42
CA TRP A 93 -9.32 -14.81 3.90
C TRP A 93 -8.81 -13.51 4.52
N PHE A 94 -9.24 -12.38 3.95
CA PHE A 94 -8.91 -11.04 4.39
C PHE A 94 -10.13 -10.32 4.97
N CYS A 95 -9.91 -9.52 6.01
CA CYS A 95 -10.97 -8.78 6.71
C CYS A 95 -11.95 -8.03 5.78
N GLY A 96 -11.45 -7.27 4.81
CA GLY A 96 -12.29 -6.64 3.78
C GLY A 96 -13.18 -5.48 4.24
N LEU A 97 -13.17 -5.11 5.53
CA LEU A 97 -13.78 -3.86 6.00
C LEU A 97 -13.09 -2.63 5.40
N PRO A 98 -13.72 -1.44 5.41
CA PRO A 98 -13.07 -0.22 4.91
C PRO A 98 -11.72 0.03 5.60
N SER A 99 -10.66 0.22 4.80
CA SER A 99 -9.35 0.61 5.32
C SER A 99 -9.33 2.09 5.71
N LEU A 100 -8.50 2.43 6.71
CA LEU A 100 -8.24 3.82 7.05
C LEU A 100 -7.39 4.49 5.95
N PRO A 101 -7.63 5.77 5.62
CA PRO A 101 -6.85 6.46 4.60
C PRO A 101 -5.36 6.47 4.96
N GLY A 102 -4.50 6.11 4.00
CA GLY A 102 -3.06 6.00 4.20
C GLY A 102 -2.61 4.77 5.00
N LYS A 103 -3.53 3.87 5.38
CA LYS A 103 -3.24 2.63 6.12
C LYS A 103 -3.87 1.43 5.39
N PRO A 104 -3.22 0.26 5.38
CA PRO A 104 -3.73 -0.91 4.67
C PRO A 104 -4.88 -1.64 5.39
N TYR A 105 -5.24 -1.23 6.61
CA TYR A 105 -6.16 -1.95 7.48
C TYR A 105 -7.27 -1.05 8.04
N CYS A 106 -8.35 -1.66 8.53
CA CYS A 106 -9.39 -0.97 9.29
C CYS A 106 -8.87 -0.60 10.69
N GLU A 107 -9.64 0.19 11.44
CA GLU A 107 -9.23 0.73 12.75
C GLU A 107 -8.74 -0.35 13.75
N ALA A 108 -9.50 -1.43 13.93
CA ALA A 108 -9.12 -2.50 14.86
C ALA A 108 -7.78 -3.16 14.46
N HIS A 109 -7.62 -3.49 13.19
CA HIS A 109 -6.40 -4.12 12.69
C HIS A 109 -5.21 -3.15 12.64
N VAL A 110 -5.44 -1.84 12.53
CA VAL A 110 -4.38 -0.83 12.69
C VAL A 110 -3.86 -0.83 14.13
N GLY A 111 -4.74 -0.96 15.12
CA GLY A 111 -4.36 -1.01 16.54
C GLY A 111 -3.44 -2.19 16.88
N VAL A 112 -3.61 -3.32 16.19
CA VAL A 112 -2.74 -4.49 16.34
C VAL A 112 -1.49 -4.37 15.47
N ALA A 113 -1.62 -3.96 14.21
CA ALA A 113 -0.50 -3.85 13.26
C ALA A 113 0.55 -2.81 13.68
N PHE A 114 0.10 -1.69 14.24
CA PHE A 114 0.93 -0.50 14.48
C PHE A 114 0.93 -0.11 15.96
N GLN A 115 1.21 -1.06 16.84
CA GLN A 115 1.29 -0.79 18.27
C GLN A 115 2.28 0.37 18.56
N PRO A 116 1.87 1.40 19.32
CA PRO A 116 2.72 2.54 19.60
C PRO A 116 3.96 2.13 20.40
N MET A 117 5.13 2.68 20.04
CA MET A 117 6.40 2.38 20.70
C MET A 117 6.37 2.62 22.21
N SER A 118 5.57 3.58 22.68
CA SER A 118 5.38 3.89 24.11
C SER A 118 4.77 2.71 24.87
N ALA A 119 3.78 2.04 24.29
CA ALA A 119 3.21 0.83 24.86
C ALA A 119 4.23 -0.32 24.92
N ARG A 120 5.29 -0.32 24.09
CA ARG A 120 6.41 -1.25 24.23
C ARG A 120 7.40 -0.84 25.31
N ARG A 121 7.61 0.47 25.51
CA ARG A 121 8.59 1.02 26.47
C ARG A 121 8.11 0.90 27.92
N ASP A 122 6.84 1.21 28.18
CA ASP A 122 6.24 1.22 29.52
C ASP A 122 6.22 -0.17 30.17
N ARG A 123 5.97 -1.21 29.37
CA ARG A 123 5.90 -2.62 29.80
C ARG A 123 7.26 -3.31 30.01
N ARG A 124 8.37 -2.64 29.71
CA ARG A 124 9.75 -3.14 29.92
C ARG A 124 10.38 -2.64 31.22
N ARG A 125 9.76 -1.68 31.90
CA ARG A 125 10.26 -1.07 33.14
C ARG A 125 9.65 -1.76 34.35
#